data_AF-A0A5C6B489-F1
#
_entry.id   AF-A0A5C6B489-F1
#
_cell.length_a   1.000
_cell.length_b   1.000
_cell.length_c   1.000
_cell.angle_alpha   90.00
_cell.angle_beta   90.00
_cell.angle_gamma   90.00
#
_symmetry.space_group_name_H-M   'P 1'
#
loop_
_entity.id
_entity.type
_entity.pdbx_description
1 polymer ?
#
loop_
_entity_poly.entity_id
_entity_poly.type
_entity_poly.pdbx_seq_one_letter_code
_entity_poly.pdbx_strand_id
1 'polypeptide(L)'
;MLRLISRSALVLMTLGICQGAPCDAAPIVPGQTTFYGRAIQDVRILGGTLINPGPEFVIDDLFGDGYITIDRQAQVGSSISFTGVDSVFTGFRPELGPYTFGAAGSVGVGSFHGTIDNIVQNPADPGFAAGDPSSLISGDLTIDVPSFYFQLAGGAITLETGAEFRFTAALDGLPPRTATLLEGRVPVNEIPVYFGQELVGYSSDRRIELRAVPEPSSMVLLGIGGLALVGYGVRSKRQQAA
;
A
#
# COMPACT_ATOMS: atom_id res chain seq x y z
N MET A 1 47.38 -35.49 32.20
CA MET A 1 46.11 -35.78 31.49
C MET A 1 45.34 -34.47 31.22
N LEU A 2 45.99 -33.46 30.64
CA LEU A 2 45.44 -32.09 30.55
C LEU A 2 46.06 -31.31 29.38
N ARG A 3 45.93 -31.82 28.16
CA ARG A 3 46.32 -31.09 26.94
C ARG A 3 45.47 -31.58 25.77
N LEU A 4 44.25 -31.06 25.62
CA LEU A 4 43.55 -30.94 24.34
C LEU A 4 42.20 -30.19 24.51
N ILE A 5 42.20 -29.00 25.09
CA ILE A 5 41.10 -28.06 24.79
C ILE A 5 41.47 -27.47 23.44
N SER A 6 40.82 -27.97 22.39
CA SER A 6 41.10 -27.61 21.01
C SER A 6 40.85 -26.11 20.80
N ARG A 7 41.68 -25.48 19.98
CA ARG A 7 41.52 -24.07 19.57
C ARG A 7 40.11 -23.77 19.03
N SER A 8 39.39 -24.79 18.54
CA SER A 8 38.00 -24.72 18.10
C SER A 8 37.01 -24.40 19.22
N ALA A 9 37.23 -24.88 20.45
CA ALA A 9 36.37 -24.58 21.60
C ALA A 9 36.52 -23.11 22.06
N LEU A 10 37.71 -22.53 21.92
CA LEU A 10 37.96 -21.13 22.23
C LEU A 10 37.27 -20.20 21.21
N VAL A 11 37.29 -20.55 19.92
CA VAL A 11 36.59 -19.80 18.85
C VAL A 11 35.06 -19.85 19.04
N LEU A 12 34.50 -21.00 19.43
CA LEU A 12 33.08 -21.15 19.77
C LEU A 12 32.68 -20.37 21.04
N MET A 13 33.55 -20.27 22.04
CA MET A 13 33.30 -19.42 23.22
C MET A 13 33.43 -17.92 22.93
N THR A 14 34.35 -17.50 22.05
CA THR A 14 34.45 -16.07 21.67
C THR A 14 33.32 -15.63 20.75
N LEU A 15 32.72 -16.53 19.95
CA LEU A 15 31.49 -16.22 19.20
C LEU A 15 30.25 -16.06 20.10
N GLY A 16 30.23 -16.65 21.29
CA GLY A 16 29.09 -16.60 22.21
C GLY A 16 29.00 -15.36 23.10
N ILE A 17 30.04 -14.51 23.14
CA ILE A 17 30.15 -13.38 24.10
C ILE A 17 30.06 -12.01 23.40
N CYS A 18 29.91 -11.96 22.08
CA CYS A 18 29.44 -10.75 21.42
C CYS A 18 27.95 -10.56 21.68
N GLN A 19 27.57 -10.24 22.92
CA GLN A 19 26.32 -9.53 23.17
C GLN A 19 26.48 -8.20 22.44
N GLY A 20 25.92 -8.14 21.22
CA GLY A 20 25.92 -6.93 20.43
C GLY A 20 25.42 -5.79 21.31
N ALA A 21 26.13 -4.66 21.31
CA ALA A 21 25.59 -3.44 21.88
C ALA A 21 24.16 -3.24 21.33
N PRO A 22 23.21 -2.71 22.11
CA PRO A 22 21.92 -2.32 21.57
C PRO A 22 22.20 -1.38 20.40
N CYS A 23 22.04 -1.90 19.20
CA CYS A 23 22.11 -1.11 17.99
C CYS A 23 20.70 -0.57 17.85
N ASP A 24 20.49 0.73 18.01
CA ASP A 24 19.21 1.29 17.61
C ASP A 24 19.14 1.26 16.09
N ALA A 25 17.96 0.96 15.54
CA ALA A 25 17.74 1.09 14.11
C ALA A 25 17.99 2.55 13.71
N ALA A 26 18.69 2.78 12.61
CA ALA A 26 18.80 4.14 12.08
C ALA A 26 17.41 4.64 11.65
N PRO A 27 17.07 5.93 11.85
CA PRO A 27 15.80 6.49 11.42
C PRO A 27 15.56 6.27 9.93
N ILE A 28 14.32 5.97 9.55
CA ILE A 28 13.94 5.78 8.14
C ILE A 28 14.21 7.07 7.36
N VAL A 29 14.90 6.96 6.22
CA VAL A 29 15.26 8.10 5.36
C VAL A 29 14.11 8.52 4.44
N PRO A 30 14.12 9.76 3.91
CA PRO A 30 13.12 10.19 2.94
C PRO A 30 13.11 9.32 1.68
N GLY A 31 11.93 9.23 1.05
CA GLY A 31 11.78 8.58 -0.24
C GLY A 31 10.37 8.09 -0.52
N GLN A 32 10.16 7.58 -1.73
CA GLN A 32 8.83 7.18 -2.17
C GLN A 32 8.45 5.76 -1.73
N THR A 33 7.16 5.53 -1.55
CA THR A 33 6.59 4.20 -1.42
C THR A 33 5.28 4.12 -2.17
N THR A 34 5.15 3.06 -2.95
CA THR A 34 3.94 2.78 -3.72
C THR A 34 3.26 1.56 -3.14
N PHE A 35 2.00 1.74 -2.77
CA PHE A 35 1.10 0.67 -2.37
C PHE A 35 0.22 0.31 -3.56
N TYR A 36 0.09 -0.97 -3.85
CA TYR A 36 -0.96 -1.45 -4.73
C TYR A 36 -2.18 -1.81 -3.89
N GLY A 37 -3.38 -1.51 -4.36
CA GLY A 37 -4.58 -1.84 -3.63
C GLY A 37 -5.86 -1.77 -4.43
N ARG A 38 -6.94 -2.18 -3.77
CA ARG A 38 -8.31 -2.06 -4.24
C ARG A 38 -9.05 -1.06 -3.37
N ALA A 39 -9.49 0.04 -3.96
CA ALA A 39 -10.38 0.97 -3.29
C ALA A 39 -11.83 0.57 -3.54
N ILE A 40 -12.65 0.57 -2.48
CA ILE A 40 -14.04 0.11 -2.46
C ILE A 40 -14.88 1.17 -1.74
N GLN A 41 -16.10 1.38 -2.22
CA GLN A 41 -17.11 2.20 -1.56
C GLN A 41 -18.50 1.87 -2.06
N ASP A 42 -19.50 2.32 -1.32
CA ASP A 42 -20.87 2.38 -1.80
C ASP A 42 -21.18 3.76 -2.36
N VAL A 43 -21.96 3.81 -3.45
CA VAL A 43 -22.36 5.06 -4.09
C VAL A 43 -23.86 5.10 -4.30
N ARG A 44 -24.52 6.07 -3.68
CA ARG A 44 -25.94 6.38 -3.87
C ARG A 44 -26.07 7.53 -4.86
N ILE A 45 -26.72 7.29 -5.99
CA ILE A 45 -26.93 8.29 -7.05
C ILE A 45 -28.37 8.78 -7.00
N LEU A 46 -28.56 10.07 -6.73
CA LEU A 46 -29.88 10.68 -6.60
C LEU A 46 -30.62 10.68 -7.95
N GLY A 47 -31.92 10.45 -7.88
CA GLY A 47 -32.81 10.56 -9.04
C GLY A 47 -33.15 12.00 -9.40
N GLY A 48 -33.52 12.23 -10.66
CA GLY A 48 -33.90 13.54 -11.18
C GLY A 48 -32.74 14.54 -11.33
N THR A 49 -31.50 14.07 -11.29
CA THR A 49 -30.28 14.89 -11.45
C THR A 49 -29.84 14.94 -12.91
N LEU A 50 -28.93 15.86 -13.27
CA LEU A 50 -28.40 15.91 -14.64
C LEU A 50 -27.73 14.61 -15.08
N ILE A 51 -27.06 13.89 -14.16
CA ILE A 51 -26.38 12.63 -14.47
C ILE A 51 -27.29 11.40 -14.31
N ASN A 52 -28.44 11.55 -13.63
CA ASN A 52 -29.42 10.49 -13.45
C ASN A 52 -30.85 11.07 -13.48
N PRO A 53 -31.46 11.22 -14.68
CA PRO A 53 -32.84 11.69 -14.80
C PRO A 53 -33.88 10.67 -14.33
N GLY A 54 -33.48 9.43 -14.04
CA GLY A 54 -34.33 8.35 -13.57
C GLY A 54 -34.56 8.35 -12.06
N PRO A 55 -35.03 7.22 -11.48
CA PRO A 55 -35.12 7.06 -10.04
C PRO A 55 -33.72 6.96 -9.40
N GLU A 56 -33.67 7.23 -8.09
CA GLU A 56 -32.47 6.99 -7.27
C GLU A 56 -32.09 5.51 -7.27
N PHE A 57 -30.79 5.23 -7.24
CA PHE A 57 -30.26 3.87 -7.09
C PHE A 57 -28.95 3.87 -6.30
N VAL A 58 -28.60 2.69 -5.78
CA VAL A 58 -27.38 2.45 -5.01
C VAL A 58 -26.49 1.47 -5.77
N ILE A 59 -25.19 1.74 -5.74
CA ILE A 59 -24.15 0.87 -6.25
C ILE A 59 -23.35 0.40 -5.04
N ASP A 60 -23.64 -0.81 -4.59
CA ASP A 60 -22.91 -1.45 -3.50
C ASP A 60 -21.55 -1.96 -4.01
N ASP A 61 -20.50 -1.81 -3.19
CA ASP A 61 -19.14 -2.26 -3.46
C ASP A 61 -18.66 -1.83 -4.87
N LEU A 62 -18.78 -0.55 -5.19
CA LEU A 62 -18.09 0.02 -6.34
C LEU A 62 -16.58 0.01 -6.05
N PHE A 63 -15.80 -0.66 -6.89
CA PHE A 63 -14.37 -0.83 -6.65
C PHE A 63 -13.49 -0.51 -7.84
N GLY A 64 -12.25 -0.15 -7.56
CA GLY A 64 -11.20 0.00 -8.56
C GLY A 64 -9.86 -0.49 -8.03
N ASP A 65 -9.06 -1.05 -8.92
CA ASP A 65 -7.69 -1.49 -8.62
C ASP A 65 -6.71 -0.41 -9.08
N GLY A 66 -5.65 -0.20 -8.30
CA GLY A 66 -4.78 0.95 -8.52
C GLY A 66 -3.65 1.05 -7.53
N TYR A 67 -3.02 2.22 -7.51
CA TYR A 67 -1.85 2.49 -6.68
C TYR A 67 -2.02 3.78 -5.91
N ILE A 68 -1.39 3.81 -4.73
CA ILE A 68 -1.19 4.99 -3.91
C ILE A 68 0.32 5.16 -3.79
N THR A 69 0.86 6.29 -4.22
CA THR A 69 2.27 6.62 -4.04
C THR A 69 2.39 7.78 -3.05
N ILE A 70 3.19 7.57 -2.01
CA ILE A 70 3.53 8.59 -1.02
C ILE A 70 4.99 8.99 -1.15
N ASP A 71 5.28 10.27 -0.93
CA ASP A 71 6.62 10.80 -0.72
C ASP A 71 6.84 11.03 0.77
N ARG A 72 7.62 10.15 1.38
CA ARG A 72 7.86 10.14 2.82
C ARG A 72 9.03 11.06 3.15
N GLN A 73 8.87 11.80 4.23
CA GLN A 73 9.95 12.55 4.84
C GLN A 73 10.82 11.62 5.72
N ALA A 74 11.93 12.14 6.22
CA ALA A 74 12.74 11.44 7.20
C ALA A 74 11.93 11.20 8.48
N GLN A 75 12.17 10.06 9.12
CA GLN A 75 11.62 9.78 10.44
C GLN A 75 12.17 10.78 11.48
N VAL A 76 11.26 11.35 12.25
CA VAL A 76 11.56 12.22 13.39
C VAL A 76 10.91 11.62 14.63
N GLY A 77 11.72 11.06 15.52
CA GLY A 77 11.21 10.30 16.67
C GLY A 77 10.48 9.03 16.20
N SER A 78 9.22 8.89 16.59
CA SER A 78 8.35 7.75 16.23
C SER A 78 7.42 8.02 15.05
N SER A 79 7.69 9.08 14.27
CA SER A 79 6.76 9.57 13.25
C SER A 79 7.45 9.85 11.92
N ILE A 80 6.73 9.59 10.83
CA ILE A 80 7.07 9.97 9.45
C ILE A 80 5.88 10.72 8.86
N SER A 81 6.07 11.97 8.44
CA SER A 81 5.09 12.67 7.61
C SER A 81 5.29 12.35 6.14
N PHE A 82 4.21 12.41 5.35
CA PHE A 82 4.28 12.22 3.90
C PHE A 82 3.25 13.06 3.15
N THR A 83 3.51 13.25 1.86
CA THR A 83 2.55 13.79 0.90
C THR A 83 2.20 12.72 -0.14
N GLY A 84 0.98 12.75 -0.64
CA GLY A 84 0.53 11.91 -1.72
C GLY A 84 1.05 12.42 -3.06
N VAL A 85 1.83 11.60 -3.77
CA VAL A 85 2.33 11.88 -5.12
C VAL A 85 1.30 11.46 -6.16
N ASP A 86 0.69 10.29 -5.95
CA ASP A 86 -0.29 9.74 -6.87
C ASP A 86 -1.28 8.84 -6.13
N SER A 87 -2.53 8.83 -6.58
CA SER A 87 -3.58 7.94 -6.09
C SER A 87 -4.61 7.77 -7.19
N VAL A 88 -4.47 6.71 -7.98
CA VAL A 88 -5.35 6.43 -9.12
C VAL A 88 -5.82 4.99 -9.04
N PHE A 89 -7.14 4.83 -9.08
CA PHE A 89 -7.83 3.56 -9.14
C PHE A 89 -8.68 3.53 -10.39
N THR A 90 -8.68 2.37 -11.06
CA THR A 90 -9.46 2.15 -12.28
C THR A 90 -10.38 0.97 -12.09
N GLY A 91 -11.59 1.09 -12.61
CA GLY A 91 -12.59 0.05 -12.55
C GLY A 91 -13.48 0.04 -13.79
N PHE A 92 -14.33 -0.98 -13.85
CA PHE A 92 -15.33 -1.11 -14.89
C PHE A 92 -16.60 -1.69 -14.28
N ARG A 93 -17.74 -1.09 -14.65
CA ARG A 93 -19.06 -1.65 -14.38
C ARG A 93 -19.90 -1.51 -15.65
N PRO A 94 -20.68 -2.53 -16.05
CA PRO A 94 -21.52 -2.44 -17.25
C PRO A 94 -22.41 -1.20 -17.30
N GLU A 95 -22.90 -0.75 -16.14
CA GLU A 95 -23.82 0.38 -16.00
C GLU A 95 -23.12 1.73 -16.11
N LEU A 96 -21.83 1.82 -15.72
CA LEU A 96 -21.05 3.06 -15.70
C LEU A 96 -20.02 3.14 -16.85
N GLY A 97 -19.72 2.02 -17.49
CA GLY A 97 -18.55 1.87 -18.35
C GLY A 97 -17.23 1.84 -17.57
N PRO A 98 -16.10 2.15 -18.23
CA PRO A 98 -14.82 2.34 -17.55
C PRO A 98 -14.83 3.64 -16.75
N TYR A 99 -14.27 3.58 -15.55
CA TYR A 99 -14.15 4.73 -14.67
C TYR A 99 -12.80 4.75 -13.96
N THR A 100 -12.40 5.96 -13.59
CA THR A 100 -11.18 6.21 -12.83
C THR A 100 -11.54 7.08 -11.63
N PHE A 101 -10.92 6.83 -10.49
CA PHE A 101 -11.15 7.65 -9.31
C PHE A 101 -9.92 7.74 -8.42
N GLY A 102 -9.86 8.77 -7.59
CA GLY A 102 -8.68 9.03 -6.78
C GLY A 102 -8.67 10.40 -6.11
N ALA A 103 -7.62 10.65 -5.34
CA ALA A 103 -7.43 11.91 -4.63
C ALA A 103 -6.62 12.91 -5.48
N ALA A 104 -7.28 13.89 -6.15
CA ALA A 104 -6.69 15.17 -6.62
C ALA A 104 -7.64 16.02 -7.47
N GLY A 105 -7.51 17.36 -7.38
CA GLY A 105 -8.19 18.36 -8.23
C GLY A 105 -8.08 18.12 -9.74
N SER A 106 -7.19 17.23 -10.16
CA SER A 106 -7.25 16.46 -11.39
C SER A 106 -6.68 15.08 -11.09
N VAL A 107 -7.43 14.01 -11.39
CA VAL A 107 -7.06 12.62 -11.10
C VAL A 107 -5.62 12.33 -11.56
N GLY A 108 -4.76 11.83 -10.66
CA GLY A 108 -3.37 11.48 -10.97
C GLY A 108 -2.29 12.51 -10.61
N VAL A 109 -2.62 13.58 -9.87
CA VAL A 109 -1.66 14.66 -9.53
C VAL A 109 -1.24 14.69 -8.04
N GLY A 110 -1.79 13.81 -7.21
CA GLY A 110 -1.48 13.76 -5.77
C GLY A 110 -2.05 14.94 -4.99
N SER A 111 -2.83 14.68 -3.93
CA SER A 111 -3.50 15.76 -3.17
C SER A 111 -3.80 15.44 -1.71
N PHE A 112 -3.33 14.29 -1.22
CA PHE A 112 -3.53 13.88 0.16
C PHE A 112 -2.23 14.03 0.94
N HIS A 113 -2.32 14.00 2.26
CA HIS A 113 -1.17 14.04 3.15
C HIS A 113 -1.41 13.10 4.33
N GLY A 114 -0.42 12.88 5.16
CA GLY A 114 -0.61 12.02 6.31
C GLY A 114 0.64 11.77 7.13
N THR A 115 0.48 10.87 8.09
CA THR A 115 1.53 10.44 9.01
C THR A 115 1.54 8.93 9.18
N ILE A 116 2.73 8.40 9.45
CA ILE A 116 2.92 7.08 10.05
C ILE A 116 3.47 7.34 11.44
N ASP A 117 2.68 7.10 12.46
CA ASP A 117 3.02 7.32 13.87
C ASP A 117 3.32 5.99 14.57
N ASN A 118 3.78 6.07 15.83
CA ASN A 118 4.07 4.89 16.66
C ASN A 118 4.98 3.86 15.98
N ILE A 119 5.97 4.35 15.23
CA ILE A 119 6.89 3.51 14.45
C ILE A 119 7.72 2.61 15.37
N VAL A 120 7.71 1.31 15.06
CA VAL A 120 8.59 0.30 15.64
C VAL A 120 9.50 -0.22 14.54
N GLN A 121 10.81 -0.15 14.76
CA GLN A 121 11.81 -0.63 13.80
C GLN A 121 12.51 -1.90 14.29
N ASN A 122 12.98 -2.71 13.34
CA ASN A 122 13.87 -3.83 13.59
C ASN A 122 15.33 -3.35 13.57
N PRO A 123 16.01 -3.24 14.72
CA PRO A 123 17.41 -2.85 14.76
C PRO A 123 18.37 -3.87 14.13
N ALA A 124 17.92 -5.12 14.00
CA ALA A 124 18.69 -6.20 13.42
C ALA A 124 18.34 -6.43 11.94
N ASP A 125 17.59 -5.53 11.30
CA ASP A 125 17.23 -5.68 9.89
C ASP A 125 18.50 -5.73 9.03
N PRO A 126 18.77 -6.84 8.33
CA PRO A 126 19.89 -6.94 7.41
C PRO A 126 19.67 -6.12 6.11
N GLY A 127 18.46 -5.56 5.93
CA GLY A 127 17.99 -4.85 4.74
C GLY A 127 18.65 -3.49 4.51
N PHE A 128 19.60 -3.47 3.56
CA PHE A 128 20.23 -2.29 2.93
C PHE A 128 20.76 -1.23 3.90
N ALA A 129 21.12 -0.05 3.37
CA ALA A 129 21.82 0.99 4.12
C ALA A 129 21.00 1.45 5.33
N ALA A 130 21.68 1.95 6.37
CA ALA A 130 21.07 2.53 7.55
C ALA A 130 19.89 3.47 7.19
N GLY A 131 18.69 3.16 7.70
CA GLY A 131 17.47 3.94 7.48
C GLY A 131 16.59 3.48 6.30
N ASP A 132 16.78 2.27 5.79
CA ASP A 132 15.85 1.68 4.82
C ASP A 132 14.44 1.48 5.43
N PRO A 133 13.35 1.77 4.70
CA PRO A 133 11.99 1.57 5.19
C PRO A 133 11.62 0.11 5.48
N SER A 134 12.34 -0.87 4.92
CA SER A 134 12.15 -2.30 5.23
C SER A 134 12.36 -2.61 6.73
N SER A 135 13.09 -1.74 7.44
CA SER A 135 13.28 -1.84 8.88
C SER A 135 12.01 -1.59 9.68
N LEU A 136 10.96 -1.01 9.10
CA LEU A 136 9.67 -0.84 9.77
C LEU A 136 9.04 -2.21 10.07
N ILE A 137 8.77 -2.47 11.35
CA ILE A 137 8.00 -3.63 11.82
C ILE A 137 6.53 -3.26 11.91
N SER A 138 6.22 -2.08 12.46
CA SER A 138 4.83 -1.60 12.58
C SER A 138 4.75 -0.09 12.68
N GLY A 139 3.58 0.46 12.37
CA GLY A 139 3.25 1.87 12.57
C GLY A 139 1.78 2.15 12.27
N ASP A 140 1.25 3.24 12.82
CA ASP A 140 -0.13 3.66 12.63
C ASP A 140 -0.21 4.68 11.49
N LEU A 141 -0.79 4.26 10.36
CA LEU A 141 -0.97 5.09 9.18
C LEU A 141 -2.24 5.92 9.30
N THR A 142 -2.11 7.23 9.09
CA THR A 142 -3.23 8.16 8.89
C THR A 142 -3.04 8.86 7.55
N ILE A 143 -4.08 8.88 6.71
CA ILE A 143 -4.11 9.63 5.45
C ILE A 143 -5.31 10.59 5.49
N ASP A 144 -5.05 11.87 5.30
CA ASP A 144 -6.05 12.93 5.15
C ASP A 144 -6.24 13.27 3.67
N VAL A 145 -7.47 13.06 3.19
CA VAL A 145 -7.89 13.27 1.80
C VAL A 145 -8.84 14.46 1.75
N PRO A 146 -8.43 15.62 1.22
CA PRO A 146 -9.26 16.83 1.22
C PRO A 146 -10.47 16.71 0.29
N SER A 147 -10.28 16.08 -0.88
CA SER A 147 -11.33 15.78 -1.83
C SER A 147 -10.96 14.58 -2.69
N PHE A 148 -11.98 13.96 -3.28
CA PHE A 148 -11.86 12.78 -4.10
C PHE A 148 -12.72 12.92 -5.35
N TYR A 149 -12.21 12.40 -6.46
CA TYR A 149 -12.78 12.64 -7.77
C TYR A 149 -13.09 11.32 -8.46
N PHE A 150 -14.18 11.31 -9.20
CA PHE A 150 -14.58 10.23 -10.11
C PHE A 150 -14.66 10.76 -11.51
N GLN A 151 -13.94 10.12 -12.43
CA GLN A 151 -14.04 10.34 -13.85
C GLN A 151 -14.78 9.17 -14.49
N LEU A 152 -15.92 9.50 -15.10
CA LEU A 152 -16.75 8.56 -15.86
C LEU A 152 -16.66 8.88 -17.35
N ALA A 153 -17.07 7.93 -18.20
CA ALA A 153 -17.16 8.13 -19.65
C ALA A 153 -15.88 8.71 -20.29
N GLY A 154 -14.71 8.20 -19.86
CA GLY A 154 -13.41 8.65 -20.37
C GLY A 154 -13.02 10.07 -19.95
N GLY A 155 -13.56 10.56 -18.81
CA GLY A 155 -13.27 11.88 -18.25
C GLY A 155 -14.26 12.97 -18.65
N ALA A 156 -15.28 12.66 -19.46
CA ALA A 156 -16.32 13.62 -19.84
C ALA A 156 -17.18 14.07 -18.65
N ILE A 157 -17.33 13.20 -17.64
CA ILE A 157 -18.04 13.51 -16.39
C ILE A 157 -17.02 13.42 -15.26
N THR A 158 -16.87 14.52 -14.52
CA THR A 158 -16.07 14.56 -13.30
C THR A 158 -16.98 14.84 -12.11
N LEU A 159 -16.99 13.93 -11.14
CA LEU A 159 -17.69 14.07 -9.88
C LEU A 159 -16.68 14.37 -8.77
N GLU A 160 -17.06 15.18 -7.79
CA GLU A 160 -16.20 15.59 -6.68
C GLU A 160 -16.91 15.39 -5.34
N THR A 161 -16.20 14.88 -4.34
CA THR A 161 -16.71 14.78 -2.97
C THR A 161 -16.58 16.11 -2.23
N GLY A 162 -17.64 16.58 -1.58
CA GLY A 162 -17.65 17.87 -0.88
C GLY A 162 -17.15 17.88 0.56
N ALA A 163 -16.42 16.85 1.01
CA ALA A 163 -15.87 16.82 2.36
C ALA A 163 -14.52 16.10 2.41
N GLU A 164 -13.70 16.53 3.37
CA GLU A 164 -12.47 15.84 3.76
C GLU A 164 -12.81 14.51 4.46
N PHE A 165 -11.99 13.49 4.22
CA PHE A 165 -12.07 12.22 4.91
C PHE A 165 -10.70 11.64 5.20
N ARG A 166 -10.66 10.83 6.24
CA ARG A 166 -9.43 10.27 6.77
C ARG A 166 -9.43 8.76 6.62
N PHE A 167 -8.35 8.19 6.12
CA PHE A 167 -8.10 6.75 6.24
C PHE A 167 -7.16 6.47 7.41
N THR A 168 -7.43 5.39 8.12
CA THR A 168 -6.55 4.87 9.17
C THR A 168 -6.25 3.40 8.97
N ALA A 169 -5.02 2.97 9.25
CA ALA A 169 -4.62 1.57 9.25
C ALA A 169 -3.44 1.30 10.19
N ALA A 170 -3.31 0.05 10.64
CA ALA A 170 -2.07 -0.43 11.25
C ALA A 170 -1.20 -1.10 10.18
N LEU A 171 0.03 -0.62 10.01
CA LEU A 171 1.02 -1.21 9.11
C LEU A 171 1.81 -2.30 9.85
N ASP A 172 2.15 -3.36 9.11
CA ASP A 172 3.01 -4.47 9.55
C ASP A 172 4.38 -4.49 8.82
N GLY A 173 4.68 -3.40 8.13
CA GLY A 173 5.87 -3.22 7.31
C GLY A 173 5.71 -2.06 6.34
N LEU A 174 6.82 -1.66 5.72
CA LEU A 174 6.80 -0.64 4.67
C LEU A 174 7.72 -1.05 3.50
N PRO A 175 7.16 -1.59 2.39
CA PRO A 175 5.73 -1.78 2.12
C PRO A 175 5.06 -2.82 3.03
N PRO A 176 3.72 -2.83 3.15
CA PRO A 176 3.00 -3.80 3.98
C PRO A 176 3.31 -5.24 3.59
N ARG A 177 3.49 -6.10 4.59
CA ARG A 177 3.87 -7.51 4.41
C ARG A 177 2.65 -8.39 4.18
N THR A 178 1.53 -8.03 4.79
CA THR A 178 0.22 -8.68 4.60
C THR A 178 -0.79 -7.71 4.00
N ALA A 179 -1.99 -8.20 3.73
CA ALA A 179 -3.07 -7.32 3.28
C ALA A 179 -3.46 -6.35 4.41
N THR A 180 -3.44 -5.05 4.11
CA THR A 180 -3.77 -4.00 5.07
C THR A 180 -5.07 -3.32 4.65
N LEU A 181 -6.02 -3.20 5.57
CA LEU A 181 -7.26 -2.47 5.33
C LEU A 181 -7.12 -1.02 5.83
N LEU A 182 -7.29 -0.07 4.92
CA LEU A 182 -7.46 1.34 5.26
C LEU A 182 -8.95 1.60 5.40
N GLU A 183 -9.38 1.88 6.62
CA GLU A 183 -10.77 2.21 6.91
C GLU A 183 -10.99 3.71 6.78
N GLY A 184 -11.94 4.12 5.93
CA GLY A 184 -12.35 5.50 5.78
C GLY A 184 -13.19 5.94 6.96
N ARG A 185 -12.64 6.84 7.78
CA ARG A 185 -13.33 7.52 8.86
C ARG A 185 -13.75 8.91 8.41
N VAL A 186 -15.03 9.18 8.61
CA VAL A 186 -15.68 10.44 8.28
C VAL A 186 -16.51 10.91 9.46
N PRO A 187 -16.63 12.23 9.70
CA PRO A 187 -17.52 12.75 10.74
C PRO A 187 -19.01 12.41 10.49
N VAL A 188 -19.36 12.18 9.23
CA VAL A 188 -20.71 11.85 8.76
C VAL A 188 -20.68 10.61 7.89
N ASN A 189 -21.62 9.67 8.06
CA ASN A 189 -21.60 8.37 7.39
C ASN A 189 -21.63 8.46 5.84
N GLU A 190 -22.17 9.56 5.30
CA GLU A 190 -22.27 9.82 3.87
C GLU A 190 -21.55 11.12 3.50
N ILE A 191 -20.74 11.10 2.43
CA ILE A 191 -20.14 12.33 1.88
C ILE A 191 -20.89 12.71 0.60
N PRO A 192 -21.34 13.97 0.48
CA PRO A 192 -22.00 14.45 -0.73
C PRO A 192 -21.05 14.40 -1.93
N VAL A 193 -21.59 13.98 -3.08
CA VAL A 193 -20.92 13.92 -4.38
C VAL A 193 -21.58 14.92 -5.32
N TYR A 194 -20.77 15.76 -5.96
CA TYR A 194 -21.21 16.86 -6.81
C TYR A 194 -20.81 16.66 -8.27
N PHE A 195 -21.68 17.08 -9.19
CA PHE A 195 -21.35 17.31 -10.59
C PHE A 195 -21.39 18.82 -10.85
N GLY A 196 -20.21 19.45 -10.95
CA GLY A 196 -20.11 20.90 -10.90
C GLY A 196 -20.61 21.42 -9.54
N GLN A 197 -21.78 22.08 -9.52
CA GLN A 197 -22.41 22.59 -8.31
C GLN A 197 -23.66 21.80 -7.88
N GLU A 198 -24.11 20.85 -8.71
CA GLU A 198 -25.29 20.05 -8.40
C GLU A 198 -24.92 18.89 -7.49
N LEU A 199 -25.65 18.71 -6.39
CA LEU A 199 -25.56 17.50 -5.57
C LEU A 199 -26.18 16.34 -6.34
N VAL A 200 -25.37 15.34 -6.69
CA VAL A 200 -25.80 14.22 -7.52
C VAL A 200 -25.84 12.89 -6.78
N GLY A 201 -25.25 12.82 -5.60
CA GLY A 201 -25.14 11.55 -4.89
C GLY A 201 -24.47 11.67 -3.54
N TYR A 202 -24.28 10.51 -2.94
CA TYR A 202 -23.53 10.31 -1.72
C TYR A 202 -22.63 9.09 -1.88
N SER A 203 -21.45 9.15 -1.26
CA SER A 203 -20.56 8.01 -1.11
C SER A 203 -20.64 7.52 0.35
N SER A 204 -20.38 6.26 0.62
CA SER A 204 -20.29 5.66 1.96
C SER A 204 -19.38 4.42 1.97
N ASP A 205 -19.15 3.85 3.16
CA ASP A 205 -18.38 2.60 3.35
C ASP A 205 -17.04 2.54 2.59
N ARG A 206 -16.25 3.60 2.72
CA ARG A 206 -14.99 3.75 1.98
C ARG A 206 -13.91 2.94 2.64
N ARG A 207 -13.26 2.06 1.88
CA ARG A 207 -12.12 1.28 2.33
C ARG A 207 -11.12 1.04 1.22
N ILE A 208 -9.85 0.87 1.58
CA ILE A 208 -8.81 0.48 0.62
C ILE A 208 -8.11 -0.77 1.14
N GLU A 209 -8.17 -1.84 0.37
CA GLU A 209 -7.45 -3.08 0.63
C GLU A 209 -6.08 -3.00 -0.05
N LEU A 210 -5.03 -2.67 0.72
CA LEU A 210 -3.66 -2.76 0.23
C LEU A 210 -3.26 -4.22 0.10
N ARG A 211 -2.62 -4.54 -1.02
CA ARG A 211 -2.10 -5.87 -1.29
C ARG A 211 -0.59 -5.83 -1.16
N ALA A 212 -0.04 -6.78 -0.41
CA ALA A 212 1.38 -7.05 -0.44
C ALA A 212 1.77 -7.44 -1.88
N VAL A 213 2.60 -6.62 -2.52
CA VAL A 213 3.15 -6.94 -3.85
C VAL A 213 4.33 -7.87 -3.61
N PRO A 214 4.32 -9.12 -4.12
CA PRO A 214 5.48 -9.98 -4.03
C PRO A 214 6.66 -9.27 -4.69
N GLU A 215 7.79 -9.16 -3.99
CA GLU A 215 8.96 -8.48 -4.53
C GLU A 215 9.33 -9.09 -5.91
N PRO A 216 9.62 -8.26 -6.94
CA PRO A 216 10.01 -8.75 -8.26
C PRO A 216 11.16 -9.76 -8.22
N SER A 217 12.07 -9.60 -7.24
CA SER A 217 13.18 -10.50 -6.94
C SER A 217 12.71 -11.94 -6.67
N SER A 218 11.60 -12.12 -5.95
CA SER A 218 11.04 -13.43 -5.61
C SER A 218 10.44 -14.14 -6.82
N MET A 219 9.77 -13.40 -7.71
CA MET A 219 9.27 -13.92 -8.99
C MET A 219 10.43 -14.34 -9.91
N VAL A 220 11.48 -13.54 -9.97
CA VAL A 220 12.68 -13.85 -10.76
C VAL A 220 13.40 -15.07 -10.20
N LEU A 221 13.55 -15.18 -8.87
CA LEU A 221 14.15 -16.35 -8.21
C LEU A 221 13.35 -17.64 -8.44
N LEU A 222 12.01 -17.58 -8.40
CA LEU A 222 11.15 -18.70 -8.76
C LEU A 222 11.30 -19.08 -10.24
N GLY A 223 11.43 -18.10 -11.13
CA GLY A 223 11.69 -18.32 -12.56
C GLY A 223 13.03 -19.01 -12.81
N ILE A 224 14.11 -18.54 -12.18
CA ILE A 224 15.44 -19.14 -12.27
C ILE A 224 15.46 -20.54 -11.66
N GLY A 225 14.84 -20.73 -10.49
CA GLY A 225 14.71 -22.02 -9.83
C GLY A 225 13.93 -23.04 -10.68
N GLY A 226 12.84 -22.60 -11.33
CA GLY A 226 12.08 -23.42 -12.26
C GLY A 226 12.89 -23.86 -13.48
N LEU A 227 13.65 -22.94 -14.09
CA LEU A 227 14.53 -23.26 -15.23
C LEU A 227 15.65 -24.24 -14.84
N ALA A 228 16.23 -24.09 -13.64
CA ALA A 228 17.27 -24.99 -13.14
C ALA A 228 16.74 -26.42 -12.93
N LEU A 229 15.52 -26.58 -12.41
CA LEU A 229 14.88 -27.89 -12.23
C LEU A 229 14.56 -28.59 -13.55
N VAL A 230 14.08 -27.85 -14.56
CA VAL A 230 13.85 -28.40 -15.91
C VAL A 230 15.18 -28.83 -16.55
N GLY A 231 16.23 -28.01 -16.45
CA GLY A 231 17.55 -28.34 -16.95
C GLY A 231 18.16 -29.59 -16.29
N TYR A 232 18.01 -29.72 -14.97
CA TYR A 232 18.47 -30.90 -14.22
C TYR A 232 17.69 -32.17 -14.61
N GLY A 233 16.37 -32.06 -14.77
CA GLY A 233 15.51 -33.17 -15.20
C GLY A 233 15.90 -33.71 -16.59
N VAL A 234 16.16 -32.84 -17.56
CA VAL A 234 16.60 -33.23 -18.92
C VAL A 234 17.99 -33.89 -18.90
N ARG A 235 18.92 -33.38 -18.08
CA ARG A 235 20.26 -33.96 -17.93
C ARG A 235 20.22 -35.34 -17.28
N SER A 236 19.40 -35.52 -16.23
CA SER A 236 19.26 -36.82 -15.55
C SER A 236 18.68 -37.90 -16.47
N LYS A 237 17.67 -37.55 -17.29
CA LYS A 237 17.10 -38.49 -18.27
C LYS A 237 18.09 -38.89 -19.37
N ARG A 238 18.96 -37.97 -19.81
CA ARG A 238 20.03 -38.27 -20.77
C ARG A 238 21.11 -39.19 -20.19
N GLN A 239 21.39 -39.09 -18.89
CA GLN A 239 22.35 -39.97 -18.20
C GLN A 239 21.78 -41.36 -17.89
N GLN A 240 20.46 -41.52 -17.83
CA GLN A 240 19.81 -42.82 -17.68
C GLN A 240 19.56 -43.54 -19.02
N ALA A 241 19.63 -42.79 -20.13
CA ALA A 241 19.44 -43.31 -21.49
C ALA A 241 20.76 -43.55 -22.26
N ALA A 242 21.91 -43.32 -21.61
CA ALA A 242 23.25 -43.61 -22.09
C ALA A 242 23.90 -44.67 -21.19
#